data_AF-A0A2W4SEM7-F1
#
_entry.id   AF-A0A2W4SEM7-F1
#
_cell.length_a   1.000
_cell.length_b   1.000
_cell.length_c   1.000
_cell.angle_alpha   90.00
_cell.angle_beta   90.00
_cell.angle_gamma   90.00
#
_symmetry.space_group_name_H-M   'P 1'
#
loop_
_entity.id
_entity.type
_entity.pdbx_description
1 polymer ?
#
loop_
_entity_poly.entity_id
_entity_poly.type
_entity_poly.pdbx_seq_one_letter_code
_entity_poly.pdbx_strand_id
1 'polypeptide(L)'
;MVQDASLPKSIRIGLALSISLVLLSASCLLVLRAAARQTALPVFGQVPDFNLVDQEGRPFTDEDLAGRVHVIGFIYTTCTDICPAITAQMRTLQTELARAGLTDQVHLVSLTVDPEHDTPERLAAYARMFGADTTSWHFLTGRPHHVRAVVEKGFLVGIERV
;
A
#
# COMPACT_ATOMS: atom_id res chain seq x y z
N MET A 1 51.66 43.14 -27.44
CA MET A 1 50.73 44.24 -27.09
C MET A 1 49.31 43.68 -27.20
N VAL A 2 48.84 43.00 -26.16
CA VAL A 2 47.46 42.49 -26.08
C VAL A 2 46.72 43.46 -25.15
N GLN A 3 45.76 44.21 -25.69
CA GLN A 3 44.93 45.11 -24.90
C GLN A 3 43.95 44.26 -24.09
N ASP A 4 44.01 44.40 -22.76
CA ASP A 4 43.00 43.87 -21.84
C ASP A 4 41.65 44.53 -22.17
N ALA A 5 40.83 43.83 -22.95
CA ALA A 5 39.46 44.21 -23.21
C ALA A 5 38.63 43.97 -21.94
N SER A 6 38.74 44.90 -20.98
CA SER A 6 37.91 44.89 -19.78
C SER A 6 36.45 45.15 -20.15
N LEU A 7 35.57 44.18 -19.86
CA LEU A 7 34.15 44.31 -20.11
C LEU A 7 33.54 45.48 -19.32
N PRO A 8 32.64 46.28 -19.91
CA PRO A 8 31.97 47.38 -19.21
C PRO A 8 31.20 46.86 -18.00
N LYS A 9 31.18 47.65 -16.91
CA LYS A 9 30.60 47.27 -15.62
C LYS A 9 29.15 46.77 -15.72
N SER A 10 28.36 47.32 -16.65
CA SER A 10 26.98 46.90 -16.92
C SER A 10 26.87 45.45 -17.41
N ILE A 11 27.78 45.01 -18.28
CA ILE A 11 27.83 43.62 -18.78
C ILE A 11 28.26 42.67 -17.66
N ARG A 12 29.22 43.08 -16.81
CA ARG A 12 29.67 42.27 -15.66
C ARG A 12 28.55 42.07 -14.64
N ILE A 13 27.77 43.11 -14.36
CA ILE A 13 26.62 43.04 -13.45
C ILE A 13 25.50 42.17 -14.04
N GLY A 14 25.19 42.34 -15.34
CA GLY A 14 24.19 41.51 -16.02
C GLY A 14 24.57 40.02 -16.02
N LEU A 15 25.83 39.69 -16.27
CA LEU A 15 26.33 38.32 -16.24
C LEU A 15 26.26 37.72 -14.83
N ALA A 16 26.63 38.49 -13.80
CA ALA A 16 26.57 38.04 -12.41
C ALA A 16 25.13 37.76 -11.93
N LEU A 17 24.16 38.61 -12.32
CA LEU A 17 22.74 38.39 -12.02
C LEU A 17 22.18 37.16 -12.74
N SER A 18 22.56 36.97 -14.00
CA SER A 18 22.17 35.81 -14.82
C SER A 18 22.69 34.50 -14.20
N ILE A 19 23.97 34.47 -13.82
CA ILE A 19 24.60 33.30 -13.18
C ILE A 19 23.92 33.01 -11.84
N SER A 20 23.67 34.03 -11.03
CA SER A 20 23.02 33.87 -9.72
C SER A 20 21.60 33.30 -9.84
N LEU A 21 20.84 33.75 -10.83
CA LEU A 21 19.49 33.24 -11.11
C LEU A 21 19.51 31.77 -11.56
N VAL A 22 20.48 31.40 -12.42
CA VAL A 22 20.66 30.00 -12.86
C VAL A 22 21.07 29.09 -11.70
N LEU A 23 21.94 29.57 -10.80
CA LEU A 23 22.34 28.80 -9.62
C LEU A 23 21.16 28.63 -8.64
N LEU A 24 20.35 29.67 -8.44
CA LEU A 24 19.15 29.57 -7.60
C LEU A 24 18.12 28.59 -8.17
N SER A 25 17.87 28.64 -9.47
CA SER A 25 16.90 27.74 -10.12
C SER A 25 17.39 26.29 -10.11
N ALA A 26 18.68 26.05 -10.38
CA ALA A 26 19.28 24.72 -10.30
C ALA A 26 19.25 24.17 -8.85
N SER A 27 19.56 24.99 -7.86
CA SER A 27 19.47 24.63 -6.44
C SER A 27 18.03 24.31 -6.04
N CYS A 28 17.06 25.14 -6.42
CA CYS A 28 15.64 24.89 -6.19
C CYS A 28 15.19 23.56 -6.82
N LEU A 29 15.59 23.30 -8.07
CA LEU A 29 15.27 22.04 -8.75
C LEU A 29 15.90 20.82 -8.07
N LEU A 30 17.12 20.94 -7.56
CA LEU A 30 17.79 19.89 -6.79
C LEU A 30 17.09 19.62 -5.45
N VAL A 31 16.70 20.66 -4.72
CA VAL A 31 15.95 20.53 -3.47
C VAL A 31 14.58 19.90 -3.72
N LEU A 32 13.86 20.33 -4.76
CA LEU A 32 12.57 19.73 -5.14
C LEU A 32 12.72 18.26 -5.52
N ARG A 33 13.76 17.89 -6.26
CA ARG A 33 14.04 16.48 -6.60
C ARG A 33 14.42 15.64 -5.39
N ALA A 34 15.21 16.19 -4.47
CA ALA A 34 15.58 15.51 -3.23
C ALA A 34 14.36 15.32 -2.31
N ALA A 35 13.51 16.35 -2.18
CA ALA A 35 12.26 16.27 -1.43
C ALA A 35 11.24 15.29 -2.06
N ALA A 36 11.26 15.15 -3.38
CA ALA A 36 10.41 14.22 -4.12
C ALA A 36 10.93 12.77 -4.16
N ARG A 37 12.14 12.48 -3.65
CA ARG A 37 12.63 11.10 -3.54
C ARG A 37 11.84 10.37 -2.44
N GLN A 38 10.79 9.69 -2.85
CA GLN A 38 10.19 8.63 -2.03
C GLN A 38 11.21 7.48 -1.95
N THR A 39 11.65 7.14 -0.75
CA THR A 39 12.42 5.91 -0.55
C THR A 39 11.50 4.73 -0.83
N ALA A 40 11.97 3.78 -1.62
CA ALA A 40 11.25 2.52 -1.80
C ALA A 40 10.96 1.90 -0.42
N LEU A 41 9.76 1.37 -0.25
CA LEU A 41 9.41 0.66 0.99
C LEU A 41 10.34 -0.55 1.15
N PRO A 42 10.71 -0.91 2.39
CA PRO A 42 11.50 -2.11 2.63
C PRO A 42 10.73 -3.35 2.16
N VAL A 43 11.43 -4.25 1.47
CA VAL A 43 10.89 -5.54 1.05
C VAL A 43 11.23 -6.57 2.12
N PHE A 44 10.20 -7.10 2.79
CA PHE A 44 10.37 -8.09 3.86
C PHE A 44 10.49 -9.53 3.35
N GLY A 45 9.98 -9.81 2.16
CA GLY A 45 10.01 -11.15 1.57
C GLY A 45 9.08 -11.26 0.36
N GLN A 46 8.97 -12.48 -0.16
CA GLN A 46 7.96 -12.84 -1.14
C GLN A 46 6.84 -13.63 -0.45
N VAL A 47 5.60 -13.38 -0.86
CA VAL A 47 4.46 -14.17 -0.41
C VAL A 47 4.60 -15.57 -1.00
N PRO A 48 4.58 -16.63 -0.19
CA PRO A 48 4.67 -18.00 -0.68
C PRO A 48 3.35 -18.44 -1.30
N ASP A 49 3.41 -19.50 -2.08
CA ASP A 49 2.22 -20.12 -2.67
C ASP A 49 1.21 -20.51 -1.60
N PHE A 50 -0.06 -20.22 -1.85
CA PHE A 50 -1.13 -20.60 -0.95
C PHE A 50 -2.45 -20.90 -1.65
N ASN A 51 -3.32 -21.61 -0.94
CA ASN A 51 -4.66 -21.90 -1.40
C ASN A 51 -5.65 -21.72 -0.25
N LEU A 52 -6.38 -20.62 -0.32
CA LEU A 52 -7.43 -20.20 0.60
C LEU A 52 -8.75 -20.06 -0.17
N VAL A 53 -9.79 -19.65 0.54
CA VAL A 53 -11.08 -19.33 -0.07
C VAL A 53 -11.56 -17.96 0.37
N ASP A 54 -12.30 -17.29 -0.50
CA ASP A 54 -12.96 -16.02 -0.19
C ASP A 54 -14.30 -16.22 0.52
N GLN A 55 -14.98 -15.11 0.82
CA GLN A 55 -16.28 -15.08 1.49
C GLN A 55 -17.43 -15.67 0.66
N GLU A 56 -17.24 -15.87 -0.65
CA GLU A 56 -18.17 -16.61 -1.50
C GLU A 56 -17.78 -18.09 -1.65
N GLY A 57 -16.73 -18.54 -0.96
CA GLY A 57 -16.20 -19.90 -1.02
C GLY A 57 -15.40 -20.19 -2.29
N ARG A 58 -15.02 -19.16 -3.06
CA ARG A 58 -14.22 -19.32 -4.27
C ARG A 58 -12.74 -19.44 -3.90
N PRO A 59 -11.94 -20.25 -4.63
CA PRO A 59 -10.51 -20.31 -4.42
C PRO A 59 -9.86 -18.92 -4.56
N PHE A 60 -8.92 -18.62 -3.67
CA PHE A 60 -8.08 -17.44 -3.72
C PHE A 60 -6.64 -17.85 -3.38
N THR A 61 -5.70 -17.48 -4.24
CA THR A 61 -4.32 -17.95 -4.27
C THR A 61 -3.33 -16.79 -4.33
N ASP A 62 -2.04 -17.08 -4.26
CA ASP A 62 -0.98 -16.10 -4.47
C ASP A 62 -0.98 -15.54 -5.91
N GLU A 63 -1.42 -16.31 -6.89
CA GLU A 63 -1.57 -15.85 -8.29
C GLU A 63 -2.58 -14.70 -8.39
N ASP A 64 -3.62 -14.70 -7.57
CA ASP A 64 -4.63 -13.64 -7.51
C ASP A 64 -4.07 -12.32 -6.97
N LEU A 65 -2.93 -12.37 -6.27
CA LEU A 65 -2.18 -11.21 -5.79
C LEU A 65 -1.27 -10.61 -6.86
N ALA A 66 -1.01 -11.32 -7.97
CA ALA A 66 -0.05 -10.89 -8.97
C ALA A 66 -0.57 -9.71 -9.81
N GLY A 67 0.35 -8.80 -10.17
CA GLY A 67 0.07 -7.72 -11.12
C GLY A 67 -0.72 -6.53 -10.56
N ARG A 68 -1.10 -6.55 -9.27
CA ARG A 68 -1.76 -5.43 -8.57
C ARG A 68 -1.13 -5.20 -7.21
N VAL A 69 -1.43 -4.04 -6.61
CA VAL A 69 -1.09 -3.77 -5.22
C VAL A 69 -2.20 -4.34 -4.33
N HIS A 70 -1.81 -5.07 -3.28
CA HIS A 70 -2.75 -5.60 -2.30
C HIS A 70 -2.45 -5.01 -0.92
N VAL A 71 -3.47 -4.44 -0.28
CA VAL A 71 -3.40 -4.01 1.13
C VAL A 71 -4.10 -5.06 1.97
N ILE A 72 -3.35 -5.67 2.89
CA ILE A 72 -3.80 -6.83 3.65
C ILE A 72 -4.00 -6.44 5.11
N GLY A 73 -5.20 -6.65 5.64
CA GLY A 73 -5.52 -6.56 7.05
C GLY A 73 -5.78 -7.94 7.64
N PHE A 74 -5.28 -8.18 8.86
CA PHE A 74 -5.52 -9.42 9.60
C PHE A 74 -6.62 -9.19 10.62
N ILE A 75 -7.68 -9.98 10.56
CA ILE A 75 -8.88 -9.79 11.40
C ILE A 75 -9.38 -11.12 11.96
N TYR A 76 -10.33 -11.06 12.89
CA TYR A 76 -11.19 -12.19 13.19
C TYR A 76 -12.57 -11.66 13.61
N THR A 77 -13.65 -12.33 13.21
CA THR A 77 -14.99 -11.72 13.27
C THR A 77 -15.54 -11.56 14.68
N THR A 78 -15.00 -12.28 15.67
CA THR A 78 -15.40 -12.18 17.09
C THR A 78 -14.66 -11.08 17.86
N CYS A 79 -13.66 -10.44 17.26
CA CYS A 79 -12.94 -9.33 17.88
C CYS A 79 -13.84 -8.10 18.03
N THR A 80 -13.95 -7.56 19.24
CA THR A 80 -14.84 -6.42 19.55
C THR A 80 -14.13 -5.08 19.67
N ASP A 81 -12.82 -5.02 19.44
CA ASP A 81 -12.01 -3.80 19.67
C ASP A 81 -11.23 -3.38 18.41
N ILE A 82 -10.01 -3.89 18.23
CA ILE A 82 -9.11 -3.41 17.18
C ILE A 82 -9.52 -3.84 15.75
N CYS A 83 -10.07 -5.05 15.55
CA CYS A 83 -10.43 -5.51 14.21
C CYS A 83 -11.55 -4.68 13.56
N PRO A 84 -12.62 -4.29 14.28
CA PRO A 84 -13.57 -3.31 13.77
C PRO A 84 -12.93 -1.99 13.33
N ALA A 85 -11.95 -1.47 14.08
CA ALA A 85 -11.24 -0.24 13.73
C ALA A 85 -10.40 -0.41 12.45
N ILE A 86 -9.66 -1.52 12.32
CA ILE A 86 -8.91 -1.87 11.10
C ILE A 86 -9.85 -1.94 9.90
N THR A 87 -10.98 -2.64 10.05
CA THR A 87 -11.95 -2.83 8.97
C THR A 87 -12.62 -1.51 8.57
N ALA A 88 -12.91 -0.62 9.51
CA ALA A 88 -13.41 0.72 9.20
C ALA A 88 -12.38 1.57 8.41
N GLN A 89 -11.09 1.46 8.74
CA GLN A 89 -10.02 2.10 7.97
C GLN A 89 -9.90 1.52 6.56
N MET A 90 -9.99 0.20 6.42
CA MET A 90 -10.00 -0.46 5.12
C MET A 90 -11.20 -0.02 4.26
N ARG A 91 -12.38 0.18 4.86
CA ARG A 91 -13.53 0.75 4.14
C ARG A 91 -13.31 2.19 3.69
N THR A 92 -12.69 3.00 4.54
CA THR A 92 -12.31 4.36 4.17
C THR A 92 -11.33 4.34 3.00
N LEU A 93 -10.30 3.49 3.08
CA LEU A 93 -9.33 3.30 2.00
C LEU A 93 -10.00 2.86 0.69
N GLN A 94 -10.92 1.89 0.74
CA GLN A 94 -11.67 1.45 -0.44
C GLN A 94 -12.42 2.61 -1.11
N THR A 95 -13.01 3.49 -0.30
CA THR A 95 -13.74 4.66 -0.80
C THR A 95 -12.80 5.66 -1.46
N GLU A 96 -11.64 5.94 -0.87
CA GLU A 96 -10.65 6.85 -1.44
C GLU A 96 -9.99 6.29 -2.71
N LEU A 97 -9.72 4.99 -2.76
CA LEU A 97 -9.24 4.32 -3.97
C LEU A 97 -10.23 4.44 -5.12
N ALA A 98 -11.52 4.25 -4.85
CA ALA A 98 -12.57 4.44 -5.84
C ALA A 98 -12.65 5.90 -6.33
N ARG A 99 -12.59 6.88 -5.42
CA ARG A 99 -12.56 8.32 -5.78
C ARG A 99 -11.35 8.69 -6.62
N ALA A 100 -10.22 8.05 -6.38
CA ALA A 100 -8.98 8.25 -7.13
C ALA A 100 -8.93 7.48 -8.47
N GLY A 101 -9.92 6.63 -8.77
CA GLY A 101 -9.90 5.78 -9.96
C GLY A 101 -8.84 4.67 -9.91
N LEU A 102 -8.50 4.20 -8.70
CA LEU A 102 -7.44 3.21 -8.46
C LEU A 102 -7.97 1.81 -8.15
N THR A 103 -9.29 1.58 -8.24
CA THR A 103 -9.92 0.30 -7.90
C THR A 103 -9.35 -0.90 -8.67
N ASP A 104 -8.96 -0.72 -9.94
CA ASP A 104 -8.38 -1.80 -10.75
C ASP A 104 -6.88 -2.06 -10.46
N GLN A 105 -6.23 -1.14 -9.74
CA GLN A 105 -4.79 -1.19 -9.45
C GLN A 105 -4.50 -1.63 -8.01
N VAL A 106 -5.43 -1.36 -7.10
CA VAL A 106 -5.27 -1.62 -5.67
C VAL A 106 -6.47 -2.39 -5.14
N HIS A 107 -6.22 -3.60 -4.67
CA HIS A 107 -7.22 -4.45 -4.03
C HIS A 107 -6.97 -4.56 -2.53
N LEU A 108 -8.03 -4.83 -1.78
CA LEU A 108 -7.99 -5.04 -0.35
C LEU A 108 -8.17 -6.52 -0.02
N VAL A 109 -7.52 -6.97 1.04
CA VAL A 109 -7.66 -8.34 1.55
C VAL A 109 -7.82 -8.27 3.06
N SER A 110 -8.83 -8.95 3.59
CA SER A 110 -9.00 -9.18 5.02
C SER A 110 -8.83 -10.68 5.31
N LEU A 111 -7.67 -11.08 5.80
CA LEU A 111 -7.34 -12.48 6.08
C LEU A 111 -7.65 -12.80 7.54
N THR A 112 -8.48 -13.83 7.79
CA THR A 112 -8.76 -14.24 9.16
C THR A 112 -7.55 -14.84 9.86
N VAL A 113 -7.40 -14.59 11.16
CA VAL A 113 -6.49 -15.33 12.06
C VAL A 113 -7.21 -16.35 12.95
N ASP A 114 -8.54 -16.44 12.85
CA ASP A 114 -9.40 -17.39 13.56
C ASP A 114 -10.27 -18.24 12.60
N PRO A 115 -9.63 -19.05 11.74
CA PRO A 115 -10.32 -19.85 10.72
C PRO A 115 -11.20 -20.98 11.27
N GLU A 116 -11.10 -21.30 12.57
CA GLU A 116 -12.00 -22.27 13.22
C GLU A 116 -13.41 -21.70 13.38
N HIS A 117 -13.52 -20.38 13.54
CA HIS A 117 -14.79 -19.68 13.72
C HIS A 117 -15.20 -18.90 12.48
N ASP A 118 -14.26 -18.37 11.71
CA ASP A 118 -14.53 -17.49 10.56
C ASP A 118 -14.72 -18.29 9.27
N THR A 119 -15.93 -18.82 9.10
CA THR A 119 -16.36 -19.45 7.84
C THR A 119 -16.59 -18.41 6.74
N PRO A 120 -16.62 -18.81 5.45
CA PRO A 120 -16.96 -17.90 4.35
C PRO A 120 -18.24 -17.10 4.59
N GLU A 121 -19.29 -17.74 5.13
CA GLU A 121 -20.58 -17.10 5.41
C GLU A 121 -20.47 -16.02 6.49
N ARG A 122 -19.66 -16.26 7.53
CA ARG A 122 -19.41 -15.29 8.59
C ARG A 122 -18.58 -14.12 8.10
N LEU A 123 -17.57 -14.38 7.27
CA LEU A 123 -16.79 -13.34 6.62
C LEU A 123 -17.65 -12.52 5.66
N ALA A 124 -18.58 -13.14 4.92
CA ALA A 124 -19.52 -12.43 4.07
C ALA A 124 -20.46 -11.53 4.90
N ALA A 125 -20.93 -12.01 6.06
CA ALA A 125 -21.72 -11.19 6.99
C ALA A 125 -20.92 -10.02 7.56
N TYR A 126 -19.66 -10.24 7.92
CA TYR A 126 -18.74 -9.22 8.39
C TYR A 126 -18.48 -8.16 7.31
N ALA A 127 -18.17 -8.58 6.08
CA ALA A 127 -18.00 -7.68 4.93
C ALA A 127 -19.22 -6.79 4.70
N ARG A 128 -20.43 -7.38 4.72
CA ARG A 128 -21.69 -6.63 4.60
C ARG A 128 -21.90 -5.62 5.71
N MET A 129 -21.56 -5.97 6.96
CA MET A 129 -21.70 -5.08 8.12
C MET A 129 -20.87 -3.79 7.95
N PHE A 130 -19.71 -3.87 7.29
CA PHE A 130 -18.85 -2.72 7.00
C PHE A 130 -19.10 -2.06 5.64
N GLY A 131 -20.08 -2.56 4.86
CA GLY A 131 -20.37 -2.06 3.52
C GLY A 131 -19.20 -2.23 2.55
N ALA A 132 -18.43 -3.30 2.70
CA ALA A 132 -17.33 -3.63 1.79
C ALA A 132 -17.88 -3.94 0.39
N ASP A 133 -17.24 -3.39 -0.64
CA ASP A 133 -17.46 -3.81 -2.02
C ASP A 133 -16.56 -5.01 -2.32
N THR A 134 -17.16 -6.20 -2.43
CA THR A 134 -16.41 -7.46 -2.57
C THR A 134 -15.83 -7.69 -3.96
N THR A 135 -16.02 -6.77 -4.90
CA THR A 135 -15.35 -6.80 -6.22
C THR A 135 -13.86 -6.46 -6.14
N SER A 136 -13.48 -5.64 -5.16
CA SER A 136 -12.10 -5.16 -4.94
C SER A 136 -11.61 -5.40 -3.50
N TRP A 137 -12.40 -6.09 -2.66
CA TRP A 137 -12.04 -6.43 -1.30
C TRP A 137 -12.46 -7.85 -0.94
N HIS A 138 -11.48 -8.74 -0.79
CA HIS A 138 -11.68 -10.15 -0.49
C HIS A 138 -11.49 -10.43 1.01
N PHE A 139 -12.32 -11.30 1.57
CA PHE A 139 -12.21 -11.76 2.96
C PHE A 139 -11.87 -13.24 2.94
N LEU A 140 -10.68 -13.59 3.43
CA LEU A 140 -10.10 -14.90 3.21
C LEU A 140 -10.13 -15.77 4.46
N THR A 141 -10.42 -17.05 4.25
CA THR A 141 -10.34 -18.12 5.26
C THR A 141 -9.90 -19.44 4.60
N GLY A 142 -9.85 -20.51 5.37
CA GLY A 142 -9.50 -21.83 4.87
C GLY A 142 -9.27 -22.81 6.01
N ARG A 143 -8.56 -23.90 5.71
CA ARG A 143 -8.22 -24.87 6.75
C ARG A 143 -7.32 -24.22 7.81
N PRO A 144 -7.54 -24.44 9.11
CA PRO A 144 -6.81 -23.73 10.16
C PRO A 144 -5.28 -23.78 10.05
N HIS A 145 -4.74 -24.96 9.72
CA HIS A 145 -3.29 -25.14 9.53
C HIS A 145 -2.75 -24.40 8.29
N HIS A 146 -3.54 -24.25 7.23
CA HIS A 146 -3.16 -23.48 6.04
C HIS A 146 -3.14 -21.99 6.34
N VAL A 147 -4.23 -21.45 6.88
CA VAL A 147 -4.35 -20.04 7.24
C VAL A 147 -3.21 -19.63 8.16
N ARG A 148 -2.95 -20.42 9.22
CA ARG A 148 -1.83 -20.17 10.13
C ARG A 148 -0.48 -20.13 9.42
N ALA A 149 -0.22 -21.09 8.52
CA ALA A 149 1.03 -21.12 7.76
C ALA A 149 1.19 -19.87 6.87
N VAL A 150 0.11 -19.45 6.20
CA VAL A 150 0.11 -18.25 5.35
C VAL A 150 0.37 -16.99 6.19
N VAL A 151 -0.32 -16.83 7.33
CA VAL A 151 -0.17 -15.65 8.18
C VAL A 151 1.21 -15.58 8.84
N GLU A 152 1.64 -16.66 9.50
CA GLU A 152 2.90 -16.65 10.29
C GLU A 152 4.14 -16.76 9.40
N LYS A 153 4.13 -17.62 8.38
CA LYS A 153 5.30 -17.88 7.54
C LYS A 153 5.31 -17.06 6.26
N GLY A 154 4.14 -16.80 5.69
CA GLY A 154 4.02 -16.04 4.45
C GLY A 154 4.06 -14.54 4.68
N PHE A 155 3.27 -14.05 5.62
CA PHE A 155 3.19 -12.62 5.93
C PHE A 155 3.98 -12.19 7.17
N LEU A 156 4.67 -13.13 7.83
CA LEU A 156 5.52 -12.87 8.99
C LEU A 156 4.77 -12.20 10.16
N VAL A 157 3.47 -12.49 10.29
CA VAL A 157 2.62 -11.95 11.35
C VAL A 157 2.59 -12.92 12.52
N GLY A 158 3.06 -12.46 13.69
CA GLY A 158 2.97 -13.23 14.93
C GLY A 158 1.53 -13.30 15.41
N ILE A 159 0.98 -14.51 15.52
CA ILE A 159 -0.30 -14.77 16.18
C ILE A 159 0.02 -15.38 17.55
N GLU A 160 -0.13 -14.60 18.62
CA GLU A 160 -0.11 -15.16 19.97
C GLU A 160 -1.47 -15.84 20.22
N ARG A 161 -1.43 -17.14 20.55
CA ARG A 161 -2.61 -17.82 21.09
C ARG A 161 -2.85 -17.26 22.48
N VAL A 162 -3.89 -16.45 22.63
CA VAL A 162 -4.44 -16.08 23.94
C VAL A 162 -5.34 -17.21 24.42
#